data_AF-A0A1G7GYJ3-F1
#
_entry.id   AF-A0A1G7GYJ3-F1
#
_cell.length_a   1.000
_cell.length_b   1.000
_cell.length_c   1.000
_cell.angle_alpha   90.00
_cell.angle_beta   90.00
_cell.angle_gamma   90.00
#
_symmetry.space_group_name_H-M   'P 1'
#
loop_
_entity.id
_entity.type
_entity.pdbx_description
1 polymer ?
#
loop_
_entity_poly.entity_id
_entity_poly.type
_entity_poly.pdbx_seq_one_letter_code
_entity_poly.pdbx_strand_id
1 'polypeptide(L)'
;MIDLIGEFLDMAAQVTPQHDLALASLGVPINWLRGWPNTTRYGVTRATLPRSGAFWEPHPDGEPVCVLPDQIPLDGDDPLFAIATFEPSDLIAFRPRDPSRWWRRVGDAVLINREAVERAKYLDEPLPVHPDPLAWMVARGAGVVIVDWGRRPLRLHLSGPPSLVCATYELADRLDRRFKAERRDDTPRLTFMQEEVAAV
;
A
#
# COMPACT_ATOMS: atom_id res chain seq x y z
N MET A 1 -16.07 8.48 -12.07
CA MET A 1 -15.23 8.14 -10.90
C MET A 1 -15.34 6.63 -10.73
N ILE A 2 -14.23 5.92 -10.56
CA ILE A 2 -14.27 4.46 -10.35
C ILE A 2 -14.68 4.22 -8.89
N ASP A 3 -15.70 3.41 -8.67
CA ASP A 3 -16.11 3.00 -7.32
C ASP A 3 -15.20 1.87 -6.83
N LEU A 4 -14.07 2.24 -6.23
CA LEU A 4 -13.08 1.27 -5.74
C LEU A 4 -13.58 0.47 -4.54
N ILE A 5 -14.50 1.04 -3.74
CA ILE A 5 -15.12 0.32 -2.61
C ILE A 5 -15.99 -0.79 -3.16
N GLY A 6 -16.94 -0.46 -4.04
CA GLY A 6 -17.83 -1.44 -4.67
C GLY A 6 -17.04 -2.51 -5.42
N GLU A 7 -16.04 -2.10 -6.21
CA GLU A 7 -15.15 -3.02 -6.92
C GLU A 7 -14.41 -3.97 -5.96
N PHE A 8 -13.89 -3.47 -4.84
CA PHE A 8 -13.25 -4.32 -3.83
C PHE A 8 -14.24 -5.26 -3.14
N LEU A 9 -15.44 -4.78 -2.78
CA LEU A 9 -16.47 -5.60 -2.15
C LEU A 9 -16.91 -6.77 -3.05
N ASP A 10 -17.02 -6.55 -4.36
CA ASP A 10 -17.31 -7.61 -5.33
C ASP A 10 -16.19 -8.67 -5.39
N MET A 11 -14.93 -8.25 -5.26
CA MET A 11 -13.77 -9.16 -5.23
C MET A 11 -13.66 -9.89 -3.89
N ALA A 12 -13.98 -9.21 -2.80
CA ALA A 12 -14.06 -9.77 -1.45
C ALA A 12 -15.14 -10.85 -1.37
N ALA A 13 -16.30 -10.63 -1.98
CA ALA A 13 -17.39 -11.61 -2.05
C ALA A 13 -17.01 -12.90 -2.79
N GLN A 14 -16.01 -12.85 -3.68
CA GLN A 14 -15.51 -14.02 -4.41
C GLN A 14 -14.50 -14.87 -3.60
N VAL A 15 -14.11 -14.42 -2.40
CA VAL A 15 -13.18 -15.16 -1.55
C VAL A 15 -13.82 -16.45 -1.02
N THR A 16 -13.12 -17.57 -1.18
CA THR A 16 -13.56 -18.90 -0.74
C THR A 16 -12.61 -19.44 0.33
N PRO A 17 -13.02 -20.46 1.12
CA PRO A 17 -12.12 -21.12 2.06
C PRO A 17 -10.84 -21.67 1.40
N GLN A 18 -10.90 -22.02 0.12
CA GLN A 18 -9.74 -22.53 -0.60
C GLN A 18 -8.69 -21.43 -0.86
N HIS A 19 -9.15 -20.19 -1.08
CA HIS A 19 -8.27 -19.02 -1.14
C HIS A 19 -7.61 -18.74 0.21
N ASP A 20 -8.38 -18.86 1.31
CA ASP A 20 -7.83 -18.68 2.66
C ASP A 20 -6.74 -19.70 2.96
N LEU A 21 -7.02 -20.99 2.68
CA LEU A 21 -6.06 -22.07 2.89
C LEU A 21 -4.80 -21.89 2.04
N ALA A 22 -4.94 -21.40 0.81
CA ALA A 22 -3.79 -21.10 -0.05
C ALA A 22 -2.90 -20.01 0.57
N LEU A 23 -3.47 -18.89 1.04
CA LEU A 23 -2.70 -17.82 1.71
C LEU A 23 -2.15 -18.28 3.06
N ALA A 24 -2.90 -19.07 3.81
CA ALA A 24 -2.43 -19.65 5.07
C ALA A 24 -1.24 -20.58 4.86
N SER A 25 -1.21 -21.35 3.77
CA SER A 25 -0.04 -22.17 3.40
C SER A 25 1.23 -21.35 3.11
N LEU A 26 1.07 -20.05 2.80
CA LEU A 26 2.15 -19.09 2.60
C LEU A 26 2.51 -18.32 3.88
N GLY A 27 1.93 -18.70 5.03
CA GLY A 27 2.24 -18.13 6.34
C GLY A 27 1.31 -17.00 6.78
N VAL A 28 0.28 -16.63 5.99
CA VAL A 28 -0.68 -15.60 6.39
C VAL A 28 -1.59 -16.13 7.50
N PRO A 29 -1.69 -15.47 8.67
CA PRO A 29 -2.54 -15.96 9.75
C PRO A 29 -4.02 -16.01 9.36
N ILE A 30 -4.67 -17.16 9.56
CA ILE A 30 -6.08 -17.36 9.17
C ILE A 30 -7.04 -16.37 9.85
N ASN A 31 -6.76 -16.03 11.10
CA ASN A 31 -7.52 -15.06 11.89
C ASN A 31 -7.29 -13.60 11.45
N TRP A 32 -6.27 -13.35 10.63
CA TRP A 32 -6.07 -12.06 9.99
C TRP A 32 -6.85 -11.99 8.67
N LEU A 33 -6.88 -13.07 7.89
CA LEU A 33 -7.62 -13.13 6.62
C LEU A 33 -9.12 -12.84 6.82
N ARG A 34 -9.67 -13.31 7.95
CA ARG A 34 -11.05 -13.10 8.38
C ARG A 34 -11.08 -12.11 9.54
N GLY A 35 -11.40 -10.85 9.27
CA GLY A 35 -11.72 -9.85 10.29
C GLY A 35 -13.01 -10.20 11.03
N TRP A 36 -13.24 -9.61 12.20
CA TRP A 36 -14.48 -9.81 12.94
C TRP A 36 -15.65 -9.03 12.29
N PRO A 37 -16.87 -9.58 12.21
CA PRO A 37 -17.27 -10.93 12.62
C PRO A 37 -17.03 -12.03 11.56
N ASN A 38 -16.61 -11.70 10.32
CA ASN A 38 -16.07 -12.63 9.31
C ASN A 38 -15.77 -11.92 7.97
N THR A 39 -15.43 -10.63 8.00
CA THR A 39 -15.18 -9.85 6.79
C THR A 39 -13.81 -10.22 6.23
N THR A 40 -13.74 -10.56 4.94
CA THR A 40 -12.44 -10.81 4.31
C THR A 40 -11.66 -9.50 4.19
N ARG A 41 -10.36 -9.53 4.49
CA ARG A 41 -9.48 -8.35 4.37
C ARG A 41 -8.84 -8.21 2.98
N TYR A 42 -9.20 -9.09 2.05
CA TYR A 42 -8.66 -9.13 0.70
C TYR A 42 -9.74 -9.58 -0.28
N GLY A 43 -9.54 -9.27 -1.55
CA GLY A 43 -10.36 -9.72 -2.66
C GLY A 43 -9.60 -10.70 -3.56
N VAL A 44 -10.35 -11.40 -4.40
CA VAL A 44 -9.79 -12.21 -5.50
C VAL A 44 -10.51 -11.85 -6.79
N THR A 45 -9.78 -11.87 -7.90
CA THR A 45 -10.36 -11.68 -9.22
C THR A 45 -9.44 -12.27 -10.29
N ARG A 46 -9.85 -12.16 -11.54
CA ARG A 46 -9.01 -12.39 -12.71
C ARG A 46 -8.72 -11.05 -13.36
N ALA A 47 -7.47 -10.83 -13.76
CA ALA A 47 -6.99 -9.54 -14.22
C ALA A 47 -6.08 -9.65 -15.43
N THR A 48 -6.13 -8.64 -16.31
CA THR A 48 -5.10 -8.41 -17.31
C THR A 48 -3.91 -7.74 -16.64
N LEU A 49 -2.74 -8.37 -16.72
CA LEU A 49 -1.51 -7.93 -16.05
C LEU A 49 -0.45 -7.56 -17.11
N PRO A 50 -0.29 -6.28 -17.44
CA PRO A 50 0.69 -5.88 -18.43
C PRO A 50 2.11 -6.18 -17.93
N ARG A 51 2.96 -6.73 -18.81
CA ARG A 51 4.36 -7.03 -18.46
C ARG A 51 5.20 -5.79 -18.13
N SER A 52 4.89 -4.67 -18.77
CA SER A 52 5.59 -3.38 -18.61
C SER A 52 4.76 -2.33 -17.86
N GLY A 53 3.50 -2.65 -17.54
CA GLY A 53 2.56 -1.69 -16.98
C GLY A 53 2.50 -1.76 -15.46
N ALA A 54 2.28 -0.60 -14.85
CA ALA A 54 2.05 -0.48 -13.42
C ALA A 54 0.58 -0.72 -13.03
N PHE A 55 -0.32 -0.87 -14.02
CA PHE A 55 -1.76 -0.91 -13.81
C PHE A 55 -2.40 -2.21 -14.27
N TRP A 56 -3.43 -2.65 -13.56
CA TRP A 56 -4.23 -3.82 -13.92
C TRP A 56 -5.68 -3.46 -14.17
N GLU A 57 -6.37 -4.34 -14.90
CA GLU A 57 -7.80 -4.23 -15.17
C GLU A 57 -8.47 -5.60 -14.91
N PRO A 58 -9.66 -5.63 -14.27
CA PRO A 58 -10.44 -6.87 -14.16
C PRO A 58 -10.74 -7.44 -15.54
N HIS A 59 -10.54 -8.76 -15.70
CA HIS A 59 -10.83 -9.45 -16.95
C HIS A 59 -11.22 -10.91 -16.67
N PRO A 60 -12.40 -11.40 -17.10
CA PRO A 60 -12.86 -12.77 -16.83
C PRO A 60 -11.86 -13.85 -17.26
N ASP A 61 -11.22 -13.68 -18.42
CA ASP A 61 -10.21 -14.62 -18.92
C ASP A 61 -8.77 -14.29 -18.46
N GLY A 62 -8.62 -13.29 -17.58
CA GLY A 62 -7.33 -12.82 -17.09
C GLY A 62 -6.62 -13.82 -16.18
N GLU A 63 -5.51 -13.41 -15.58
CA GLU A 63 -4.78 -14.20 -14.62
C GLU A 63 -5.36 -14.06 -13.20
N PRO A 64 -5.41 -15.12 -12.39
CA PRO A 64 -5.89 -15.02 -11.02
C PRO A 64 -4.94 -14.19 -10.16
N VAL A 65 -5.50 -13.26 -9.39
CA VAL A 65 -4.77 -12.38 -8.47
C VAL A 65 -5.46 -12.25 -7.13
N CYS A 66 -4.66 -11.97 -6.10
CA CYS A 66 -5.17 -11.39 -4.85
C CYS A 66 -5.17 -9.87 -4.98
N VAL A 67 -6.18 -9.23 -4.40
CA VAL A 67 -6.35 -7.78 -4.40
C VAL A 67 -6.41 -7.30 -2.96
N LEU A 68 -5.61 -6.30 -2.63
CA LEU A 68 -5.67 -5.58 -1.37
C LEU A 68 -6.04 -4.14 -1.64
N PRO A 69 -6.91 -3.52 -0.84
CA PRO A 69 -7.00 -2.08 -0.87
C PRO A 69 -5.73 -1.47 -0.24
N ASP A 70 -5.38 -0.26 -0.66
CA ASP A 70 -4.24 0.47 -0.10
C ASP A 70 -4.44 0.83 1.38
N GLN A 71 -5.70 0.92 1.82
CA GLN A 71 -6.06 1.02 3.23
C GLN A 71 -6.82 -0.24 3.62
N ILE A 72 -6.55 -0.79 4.80
CA ILE A 72 -7.37 -1.85 5.37
C ILE A 72 -7.68 -1.39 6.78
N PRO A 73 -8.94 -1.30 7.20
CA PRO A 73 -9.24 -1.05 8.58
C PRO A 73 -8.74 -2.24 9.41
N LEU A 74 -7.58 -2.08 10.03
CA LEU A 74 -6.93 -3.12 10.83
C LEU A 74 -7.50 -3.16 12.25
N ASP A 75 -7.92 -2.00 12.76
CA ASP A 75 -8.34 -1.77 14.14
C ASP A 75 -9.72 -1.10 14.16
N GLY A 76 -10.73 -1.85 14.61
CA GLY A 76 -12.08 -1.37 14.82
C GLY A 76 -12.91 -2.44 15.49
N ASP A 77 -13.31 -2.23 16.74
CA ASP A 77 -14.29 -3.07 17.43
C ASP A 77 -15.67 -2.98 16.76
N ASP A 78 -15.90 -1.95 15.93
CA ASP A 78 -17.09 -1.77 15.12
C ASP A 78 -16.78 -1.87 13.60
N PRO A 79 -17.08 -3.01 12.97
CA PRO A 79 -16.87 -3.23 11.55
C PRO A 79 -17.80 -2.39 10.67
N LEU A 80 -18.97 -1.96 11.16
CA LEU A 80 -19.85 -1.06 10.39
C LEU A 80 -19.25 0.34 10.31
N PHE A 81 -18.65 0.81 11.40
CA PHE A 81 -17.96 2.10 11.40
C PHE A 81 -16.71 2.07 10.52
N ALA A 82 -15.92 1.01 10.64
CA ALA A 82 -14.71 0.82 9.85
C ALA A 82 -14.98 0.74 8.34
N ILE A 83 -16.08 0.09 7.92
CA ILE A 83 -16.48 0.01 6.51
C ILE A 83 -17.10 1.33 6.02
N ALA A 84 -17.86 2.03 6.87
CA ALA A 84 -18.53 3.28 6.49
C ALA A 84 -17.57 4.45 6.25
N THR A 85 -16.39 4.44 6.87
CA THR A 85 -15.36 5.48 6.69
C THR A 85 -14.23 5.05 5.77
N PHE A 86 -14.27 3.82 5.28
CA PHE A 86 -13.22 3.24 4.46
C PHE A 86 -13.41 3.62 2.98
N GLU A 87 -12.51 4.45 2.46
CA GLU A 87 -12.46 4.83 1.05
C GLU A 87 -11.04 4.57 0.52
N PRO A 88 -10.77 3.39 -0.07
CA PRO A 88 -9.47 3.09 -0.63
C PRO A 88 -9.17 4.06 -1.77
N SER A 89 -7.94 4.58 -1.77
CA SER A 89 -7.46 5.41 -2.88
C SER A 89 -6.98 4.56 -4.05
N ASP A 90 -6.67 3.29 -3.82
CA ASP A 90 -6.24 2.35 -4.87
C ASP A 90 -6.48 0.89 -4.48
N LEU A 91 -6.45 0.01 -5.48
CA LEU A 91 -6.48 -1.44 -5.29
C LEU A 91 -5.22 -2.08 -5.87
N ILE A 92 -4.53 -2.85 -5.04
CA ILE A 92 -3.24 -3.46 -5.32
C ILE A 92 -3.44 -4.95 -5.65
N ALA A 93 -3.32 -5.30 -6.92
CA ALA A 93 -3.31 -6.68 -7.37
C ALA A 93 -1.91 -7.27 -7.27
N PHE A 94 -1.77 -8.50 -6.81
CA PHE A 94 -0.51 -9.24 -6.80
C PHE A 94 -0.78 -10.75 -6.91
N ARG A 95 0.26 -11.51 -7.27
CA ARG A 95 0.20 -12.98 -7.27
C ARG A 95 0.84 -13.50 -5.99
N PRO A 96 0.16 -14.25 -5.12
CA PRO A 96 0.77 -14.75 -3.88
C PRO A 96 2.03 -15.62 -4.09
N ARG A 97 2.14 -16.29 -5.24
CA ARG A 97 3.34 -17.08 -5.60
C ARG A 97 4.49 -16.26 -6.19
N ASP A 98 4.26 -14.98 -6.50
CA ASP A 98 5.26 -14.01 -6.96
C ASP A 98 4.89 -12.63 -6.38
N PRO A 99 4.98 -12.45 -5.06
CA PRO A 99 4.47 -11.24 -4.41
C PRO A 99 5.37 -10.03 -4.69
N SER A 100 6.61 -10.26 -5.15
CA SER A 100 7.56 -9.22 -5.56
C SER A 100 7.07 -8.34 -6.70
N ARG A 101 5.98 -8.76 -7.37
CA ARG A 101 5.31 -8.03 -8.44
C ARG A 101 3.87 -7.74 -8.06
N TRP A 102 3.51 -6.47 -8.19
CA TRP A 102 2.15 -5.99 -7.97
C TRP A 102 1.81 -4.92 -8.99
N TRP A 103 0.51 -4.69 -9.13
CA TRP A 103 -0.10 -3.72 -10.04
C TRP A 103 -1.11 -2.90 -9.27
N ARG A 104 -1.22 -1.63 -9.61
CA ARG A 104 -2.18 -0.67 -9.04
C ARG A 104 -3.42 -0.58 -9.92
N ARG A 105 -4.57 -0.21 -9.37
CA ARG A 105 -5.80 -0.08 -10.15
C ARG A 105 -5.87 1.29 -10.82
N VAL A 106 -5.62 2.35 -10.06
CA VAL A 106 -5.71 3.74 -10.54
C VAL A 106 -4.39 4.52 -10.40
N GLY A 107 -3.48 4.06 -9.54
CA GLY A 107 -2.15 4.65 -9.38
C GLY A 107 -2.06 5.77 -8.35
N ASP A 108 -3.05 5.89 -7.47
CA ASP A 108 -3.11 6.94 -6.47
C ASP A 108 -2.45 6.56 -5.15
N ALA A 109 -2.33 5.26 -4.84
CA ALA A 109 -1.64 4.82 -3.64
C ALA A 109 -0.12 4.87 -3.81
N VAL A 110 0.54 5.33 -2.75
CA VAL A 110 2.00 5.24 -2.57
C VAL A 110 2.37 4.13 -1.59
N LEU A 111 1.55 3.95 -0.55
CA LEU A 111 1.74 2.98 0.51
C LEU A 111 0.50 2.11 0.66
N ILE A 112 0.68 0.84 1.01
CA ILE A 112 -0.34 0.07 1.74
C ILE A 112 -0.24 0.45 3.22
N ASN A 113 -1.39 0.65 3.86
CA ASN A 113 -1.57 1.01 5.26
C ASN A 113 -0.90 2.32 5.68
N ARG A 114 -1.19 3.41 4.96
CA ARG A 114 -0.65 4.74 5.27
C ARG A 114 -0.86 5.15 6.74
N GLU A 115 -1.96 4.72 7.37
CA GLU A 115 -2.27 5.02 8.77
C GLU A 115 -1.21 4.53 9.76
N ALA A 116 -0.49 3.44 9.43
CA ALA A 116 0.61 2.98 10.25
C ALA A 116 1.73 4.02 10.41
N VAL A 117 1.93 4.91 9.42
CA VAL A 117 2.90 6.02 9.50
C VAL A 117 2.47 7.02 10.57
N GLU A 118 1.21 7.46 10.54
CA GLU A 118 0.68 8.42 11.50
C GLU A 118 0.65 7.83 12.91
N ARG A 119 0.27 6.56 13.04
CA ARG A 119 0.30 5.84 14.31
C ARG A 119 1.73 5.75 14.87
N ALA A 120 2.70 5.33 14.07
CA ALA A 120 4.10 5.21 14.48
C ALA A 120 4.69 6.58 14.87
N LYS A 121 4.34 7.65 14.14
CA LYS A 121 4.69 9.03 14.51
C LYS A 121 4.07 9.45 15.84
N TYR A 122 2.77 9.17 16.06
CA TYR A 122 2.05 9.57 17.26
C TYR A 122 2.53 8.84 18.52
N LEU A 123 2.82 7.54 18.40
CA LEU A 123 3.29 6.69 19.49
C LEU A 123 4.82 6.68 19.66
N ASP A 124 5.56 7.41 18.82
CA ASP A 124 7.03 7.39 18.77
C ASP A 124 7.61 5.96 18.63
N GLU A 125 7.03 5.17 17.73
CA GLU A 125 7.41 3.78 17.49
C GLU A 125 8.16 3.60 16.16
N PRO A 126 9.12 2.67 16.07
CA PRO A 126 9.69 2.27 14.79
C PRO A 126 8.61 1.78 13.82
N LEU A 127 8.65 2.23 12.56
CA LEU A 127 7.70 1.81 11.53
C LEU A 127 8.26 0.62 10.72
N PRO A 128 7.63 -0.57 10.77
CA PRO A 128 8.00 -1.69 9.90
C PRO A 128 7.69 -1.38 8.44
N VAL A 129 8.65 -1.67 7.54
CA VAL A 129 8.49 -1.57 6.09
C VAL A 129 8.73 -2.94 5.48
N HIS A 130 7.73 -3.44 4.75
CA HIS A 130 7.74 -4.76 4.14
C HIS A 130 8.08 -4.70 2.65
N PRO A 131 8.74 -5.74 2.10
CA PRO A 131 9.20 -5.74 0.71
C PRO A 131 8.07 -5.91 -0.30
N ASP A 132 6.98 -6.55 0.10
CA ASP A 132 5.86 -6.88 -0.77
C ASP A 132 4.54 -7.07 0.02
N PRO A 133 3.38 -7.12 -0.68
CA PRO A 133 2.10 -7.28 -0.02
C PRO A 133 1.94 -8.58 0.79
N LEU A 134 2.55 -9.69 0.36
CA LEU A 134 2.43 -10.96 1.07
C LEU A 134 3.17 -10.91 2.42
N ALA A 135 4.38 -10.37 2.46
CA ALA A 135 5.15 -10.19 3.69
C ALA A 135 4.38 -9.32 4.70
N TRP A 136 3.71 -8.28 4.24
CA TRP A 136 2.84 -7.44 5.06
C TRP A 136 1.63 -8.20 5.61
N MET A 137 0.99 -9.05 4.81
CA MET A 137 -0.11 -9.93 5.28
C MET A 137 0.39 -10.94 6.34
N VAL A 138 1.57 -11.54 6.14
CA VAL A 138 2.20 -12.43 7.13
C VAL A 138 2.45 -11.71 8.45
N ALA A 139 2.84 -10.43 8.38
CA ALA A 139 2.99 -9.54 9.54
C ALA A 139 1.65 -9.01 10.11
N ARG A 140 0.51 -9.61 9.73
CA ARG A 140 -0.84 -9.22 10.17
C ARG A 140 -1.18 -7.75 9.86
N GLY A 141 -0.65 -7.23 8.77
CA GLY A 141 -0.87 -5.85 8.34
C GLY A 141 -0.10 -4.79 9.13
N ALA A 142 0.80 -5.18 10.04
CA ALA A 142 1.59 -4.24 10.80
C ALA A 142 2.63 -3.53 9.92
N GLY A 143 2.67 -2.21 9.98
CA GLY A 143 3.58 -1.39 9.15
C GLY A 143 3.04 -1.15 7.74
N VAL A 144 3.94 -0.90 6.79
CA VAL A 144 3.60 -0.45 5.42
C VAL A 144 4.28 -1.27 4.32
N VAL A 145 3.74 -1.15 3.10
CA VAL A 145 4.40 -1.58 1.85
C VAL A 145 4.46 -0.39 0.91
N ILE A 146 5.61 -0.13 0.28
CA ILE A 146 5.73 0.91 -0.73
C ILE A 146 5.31 0.37 -2.09
N VAL A 147 4.18 0.84 -2.62
CA VAL A 147 3.59 0.39 -3.89
C VAL A 147 3.92 1.30 -5.07
N ASP A 148 4.32 2.56 -4.82
CA ASP A 148 4.86 3.47 -5.82
C ASP A 148 6.26 3.96 -5.46
N TRP A 149 7.27 3.48 -6.19
CA TRP A 149 8.66 3.87 -5.99
C TRP A 149 9.10 5.07 -6.82
N GLY A 150 8.31 5.49 -7.82
CA GLY A 150 8.80 6.34 -8.90
C GLY A 150 8.10 7.69 -9.06
N ARG A 151 6.79 7.78 -8.80
CA ARG A 151 6.05 9.00 -9.19
C ARG A 151 6.03 10.09 -8.13
N ARG A 152 6.06 9.71 -6.85
CA ARG A 152 5.88 10.65 -5.73
C ARG A 152 7.09 10.63 -4.78
N PRO A 153 7.43 11.77 -4.14
CA PRO A 153 8.48 11.80 -3.13
C PRO A 153 8.09 10.95 -1.91
N LEU A 154 8.81 9.85 -1.67
CA LEU A 154 8.53 8.94 -0.57
C LEU A 154 8.72 9.61 0.78
N ARG A 155 9.63 10.59 0.90
CA ARG A 155 9.86 11.31 2.16
C ARG A 155 8.61 12.02 2.67
N LEU A 156 7.72 12.49 1.79
CA LEU A 156 6.46 13.11 2.22
C LEU A 156 5.50 12.10 2.83
N HIS A 157 5.55 10.84 2.38
CA HIS A 157 4.66 9.77 2.84
C HIS A 157 5.21 8.97 4.01
N LEU A 158 6.52 8.98 4.25
CA LEU A 158 7.20 8.20 5.29
C LEU A 158 7.89 9.08 6.35
N SER A 159 7.60 10.39 6.37
CA SER A 159 8.11 11.29 7.42
C SER A 159 7.31 11.14 8.71
N GLY A 160 7.98 11.34 9.86
CA GLY A 160 7.33 11.35 11.16
C GLY A 160 7.85 10.27 12.12
N PRO A 161 7.78 8.97 11.77
CA PRO A 161 8.28 7.91 12.64
C PRO A 161 9.76 8.12 13.03
N PRO A 162 10.17 7.75 14.26
CA PRO A 162 11.55 7.91 14.73
C PRO A 162 12.55 7.07 13.93
N SER A 163 12.12 5.92 13.40
CA SER A 163 12.93 5.06 12.53
C SER A 163 12.08 4.19 11.62
N LEU A 164 12.66 3.73 10.52
CA LEU A 164 12.07 2.77 9.59
C LEU A 164 12.80 1.42 9.73
N VAL A 165 12.07 0.33 9.92
CA VAL A 165 12.62 -1.01 10.10
C VAL A 165 12.28 -1.86 8.87
N CYS A 166 13.25 -2.05 7.99
CA CYS A 166 13.08 -2.87 6.78
C CYS A 166 13.30 -4.34 7.09
N ALA A 167 12.46 -5.21 6.54
CA ALA A 167 12.58 -6.67 6.72
C ALA A 167 13.84 -7.27 6.06
N THR A 168 14.41 -6.60 5.04
CA THR A 168 15.60 -7.05 4.31
C THR A 168 16.59 -5.93 4.05
N TYR A 169 17.85 -6.29 3.83
CA TYR A 169 18.91 -5.33 3.50
C TYR A 169 18.66 -4.67 2.14
N GLU A 170 18.18 -5.42 1.15
CA GLU A 170 17.90 -4.93 -0.20
C GLU A 170 16.82 -3.85 -0.18
N LEU A 171 15.80 -4.01 0.66
CA LEU A 171 14.75 -3.01 0.86
C LEU A 171 15.31 -1.76 1.53
N ALA A 172 16.14 -1.92 2.57
CA ALA A 172 16.80 -0.80 3.24
C ALA A 172 17.70 0.01 2.29
N ASP A 173 18.55 -0.68 1.52
CA ASP A 173 19.43 -0.05 0.53
C ASP A 173 18.64 0.67 -0.58
N ARG A 174 17.58 0.05 -1.09
CA ARG A 174 16.71 0.67 -2.10
C ARG A 174 16.06 1.95 -1.56
N LEU A 175 15.56 1.91 -0.31
CA LEU A 175 14.92 3.05 0.33
C LEU A 175 15.91 4.19 0.60
N ASP A 176 17.10 3.86 1.11
CA ASP A 176 18.18 4.83 1.35
C ASP A 176 18.62 5.51 0.03
N ARG A 177 18.84 4.74 -1.05
CA ARG A 177 19.12 5.30 -2.38
C ARG A 177 18.01 6.23 -2.86
N ARG A 178 16.75 5.85 -2.65
CA ARG A 178 15.60 6.68 -3.05
C ARG A 178 15.57 7.99 -2.25
N PHE A 179 15.73 7.96 -0.93
CA PHE A 179 15.79 9.16 -0.10
C PHE A 179 16.97 10.07 -0.43
N LYS A 180 18.14 9.50 -0.76
CA LYS A 180 19.31 10.26 -1.22
C LYS A 180 19.06 10.95 -2.56
N ALA A 181 18.33 10.31 -3.47
CA ALA A 181 17.95 10.92 -4.74
C ALA A 181 16.98 12.10 -4.54
N GLU A 182 15.94 11.93 -3.73
CA GLU A 182 14.95 12.99 -3.44
C GLU A 182 15.58 14.24 -2.81
N ARG A 183 16.61 14.08 -1.96
CA ARG A 183 17.36 15.21 -1.39
C ARG A 183 17.99 16.13 -2.45
N ARG A 184 18.31 15.61 -3.63
CA ARG A 184 18.95 16.40 -4.69
C ARG A 184 17.94 17.20 -5.51
N ASP A 185 16.71 16.70 -5.65
CA ASP A 185 15.69 17.29 -6.51
C ASP A 185 14.83 18.34 -5.78
N ASP A 186 14.69 18.25 -4.45
CA ASP A 186 13.84 19.13 -3.63
C ASP A 186 14.56 20.39 -3.08
N THR A 187 15.70 20.80 -3.64
CA THR A 187 16.31 22.07 -3.22
C THR A 187 15.71 23.22 -4.04
N PRO A 188 14.82 24.06 -3.49
CA PRO A 188 14.35 25.24 -4.20
C PRO A 188 15.55 26.13 -4.53
N ARG A 189 15.70 26.52 -5.80
CA ARG A 189 16.64 27.57 -6.18
C ARG A 189 16.13 28.88 -5.61
N LEU A 190 16.90 29.45 -4.68
CA LEU A 190 16.67 30.81 -4.18
C LEU A 190 17.08 31.80 -5.27
N THR A 191 16.10 32.50 -5.84
CA THR A 191 16.33 33.66 -6.71
C THR A 191 15.96 34.90 -5.93
N PHE A 192 16.92 35.81 -5.72
CA PHE A 192 16.64 37.11 -5.12
C PHE A 192 15.87 37.99 -6.13
N MET A 193 14.74 38.56 -5.72
CA MET A 193 14.13 39.70 -6.42
C MET A 193 14.80 40.97 -5.91
N GLN A 194 15.59 41.63 -6.76
CA GLN A 194 16.02 43.01 -6.52
C GLN A 194 14.83 43.92 -6.85
N GLU A 195 14.24 44.55 -5.83
CA GLU A 195 13.38 45.72 -6.07
C GLU A 195 14.29 46.86 -6.53
N GLU A 196 14.08 47.32 -7.77
CA GLU A 196 14.61 48.62 -8.21
C GLU A 196 13.94 49.69 -7.35
N VAL A 197 14.66 50.16 -6.32
CA VAL A 197 14.31 51.39 -5.63
C VAL A 197 14.53 52.52 -6.63
N ALA A 198 13.44 52.98 -7.24
CA ALA A 198 13.44 54.18 -8.06
C ALA A 198 14.02 55.34 -7.21
N ALA A 199 15.20 55.81 -7.61
CA ALA A 199 15.81 56.99 -7.02
C ALA A 199 14.90 58.19 -7.31
N VAL A 200 14.49 58.87 -6.22
CA VAL A 200 13.73 60.14 -6.23
C VAL A 200 14.60 61.27 -6.75
#